data_AF-A0A8T4FA24-F1
#
_entry.id   AF-A0A8T4FA24-F1
#
_cell.length_a   1.000
_cell.length_b   1.000
_cell.length_c   1.000
_cell.angle_alpha   90.00
_cell.angle_beta   90.00
_cell.angle_gamma   90.00
#
_symmetry.space_group_name_H-M   'P 1'
#
loop_
_entity.id
_entity.type
_entity.pdbx_description
1 polymer ?
#
loop_
_entity_poly.entity_id
_entity_poly.type
_entity_poly.pdbx_seq_one_letter_code
_entity_poly.pdbx_strand_id
1 'polypeptide(L)'
;MGRVVAGPTCPVFTAERSCPPRPVRALVTARDAVGHTIKSTKTARDGGFALTLPKGRYWLVASTGKALPRCPKVRVTARSSHRTRTTISCDTGIR
;
A
#
# COMPACT_ATOMS: atom_id res chain seq x y z
N MET A 1 -1.82 -9.26 5.60
CA MET A 1 -2.97 -8.51 5.03
C MET A 1 -2.68 -7.04 5.17
N GLY A 2 -3.24 -6.19 4.34
CA GLY A 2 -3.00 -4.76 4.44
C GLY A 2 -4.04 -3.96 3.68
N ARG A 3 -3.88 -2.64 3.71
CA ARG A 3 -4.72 -1.71 2.98
C ARG A 3 -3.88 -0.70 2.22
N VAL A 4 -4.30 -0.36 1.01
CA VAL A 4 -3.72 0.74 0.23
C VAL A 4 -4.73 1.86 0.19
N VAL A 5 -4.32 3.02 0.66
CA VAL A 5 -5.13 4.23 0.73
C VAL A 5 -4.38 5.39 0.12
N ALA A 6 -5.08 6.41 -0.35
CA ALA A 6 -4.47 7.64 -0.84
C ALA A 6 -5.07 8.88 -0.16
N GLY A 7 -4.19 9.86 0.08
CA GLY A 7 -4.54 11.18 0.59
C GLY A 7 -3.43 12.20 0.30
N PRO A 8 -3.70 13.51 0.43
CA PRO A 8 -5.01 14.10 0.73
C PRO A 8 -5.97 14.04 -0.48
N THR A 9 -7.28 13.98 -0.22
CA THR A 9 -8.29 13.99 -1.30
C THR A 9 -9.13 15.27 -1.34
N CYS A 10 -8.75 16.25 -0.53
CA CYS A 10 -9.42 17.52 -0.36
C CYS A 10 -8.40 18.65 -0.57
N PRO A 11 -8.76 19.74 -1.26
CA PRO A 11 -7.87 20.87 -1.52
C PRO A 11 -7.70 21.81 -0.31
N VAL A 12 -8.52 21.69 0.74
CA VAL A 12 -8.45 22.57 1.93
C VAL A 12 -8.28 21.72 3.18
N PHE A 13 -7.10 21.79 3.80
CA PHE A 13 -6.88 21.27 5.15
C PHE A 13 -7.46 22.26 6.16
N THR A 14 -8.61 21.95 6.75
CA THR A 14 -9.08 22.58 8.00
C THR A 14 -9.10 21.51 9.07
N ALA A 15 -8.56 21.80 10.26
CA ALA A 15 -8.41 20.86 11.37
C ALA A 15 -9.73 20.20 11.82
N GLU A 16 -10.88 20.75 11.43
CA GLU A 16 -12.23 20.27 11.77
C GLU A 16 -12.81 19.23 10.79
N ARG A 17 -12.22 19.02 9.60
CA ARG A 17 -12.71 18.02 8.63
C ARG A 17 -11.58 17.10 8.20
N SER A 18 -11.38 16.04 8.99
CA SER A 18 -10.47 14.95 8.62
C SER A 18 -11.02 14.23 7.39
N CYS A 19 -10.54 14.56 6.19
CA CYS A 19 -10.94 13.86 4.98
C CYS A 19 -10.49 12.40 5.05
N PRO A 20 -11.42 11.43 4.98
CA PRO A 20 -11.05 10.03 5.10
C PRO A 20 -10.17 9.63 3.90
N PRO A 21 -9.03 8.98 4.13
CA PRO A 21 -8.17 8.52 3.05
C PRO A 21 -8.94 7.55 2.13
N ARG A 22 -8.84 7.75 0.81
CA ARG A 22 -9.64 6.97 -0.15
C ARG A 22 -8.97 5.62 -0.42
N PRO A 23 -9.73 4.52 -0.50
CA PRO A 23 -9.17 3.23 -0.87
C PRO A 23 -8.65 3.26 -2.32
N VAL A 24 -7.51 2.60 -2.56
CA VAL A 24 -6.86 2.59 -3.88
C VAL A 24 -6.85 1.18 -4.45
N ARG A 25 -7.29 1.05 -5.71
CA ARG A 25 -7.07 -0.14 -6.53
C ARG A 25 -5.66 -0.09 -7.11
N ALA A 26 -4.79 -0.98 -6.63
CA ALA A 26 -3.38 -1.05 -7.00
C ALA A 26 -2.92 -2.51 -7.09
N LEU A 27 -1.89 -2.74 -7.91
CA LEU A 27 -1.09 -3.95 -7.85
C LEU A 27 -0.05 -3.78 -6.74
N VAL A 28 -0.14 -4.62 -5.70
CA VAL A 28 0.83 -4.69 -4.61
C VAL A 28 1.81 -5.81 -4.93
N THR A 29 3.08 -5.45 -5.04
CA THR A 29 4.17 -6.37 -5.36
C THR A 29 5.11 -6.45 -4.17
N ALA A 30 5.34 -7.66 -3.67
CA ALA A 30 6.35 -7.96 -2.68
C ALA A 30 7.67 -8.26 -3.38
N ARG A 31 8.69 -7.46 -3.09
CA ARG A 31 10.05 -7.60 -3.61
C ARG A 31 11.02 -7.98 -2.50
N ASP A 32 12.05 -8.74 -2.83
CA ASP A 32 13.14 -9.03 -1.89
C ASP A 32 14.12 -7.84 -1.75
N ALA A 33 15.22 -8.03 -1.03
CA ALA A 33 16.24 -6.99 -0.82
C ALA A 33 16.97 -6.59 -2.11
N VAL A 34 17.03 -7.48 -3.11
CA VAL A 34 17.71 -7.27 -4.40
C VAL A 34 16.75 -6.63 -5.41
N GLY A 35 15.44 -6.68 -5.16
CA GLY A 35 14.39 -6.11 -6.00
C GLY A 35 13.63 -7.13 -6.83
N HIS A 36 13.90 -8.43 -6.68
CA HIS A 36 13.16 -9.47 -7.38
C HIS A 36 11.73 -9.55 -6.87
N THR A 37 10.79 -9.71 -7.80
CA THR A 37 9.38 -9.88 -7.45
C THR A 37 9.14 -11.30 -6.96
N ILE A 38 8.79 -11.43 -5.68
CA ILE A 38 8.50 -12.72 -5.05
C ILE A 38 7.03 -13.08 -5.26
N LYS A 39 6.15 -12.10 -5.09
CA LYS A 39 4.71 -12.28 -5.29
C LYS A 39 4.01 -10.96 -5.51
N SER A 40 2.86 -10.99 -6.18
CA SER A 40 2.01 -9.83 -6.39
C SER A 40 0.56 -10.16 -6.14
N THR A 41 -0.24 -9.15 -5.81
CA THR A 41 -1.69 -9.25 -5.65
C THR A 41 -2.34 -7.93 -6.00
N LYS A 42 -3.60 -7.94 -6.44
CA LYS A 42 -4.36 -6.71 -6.64
C LYS A 42 -5.14 -6.40 -5.37
N THR A 43 -5.22 -5.12 -5.01
CA THR A 43 -6.11 -4.68 -3.93
C THR A 43 -7.56 -4.81 -4.38
N ALA A 44 -8.43 -5.11 -3.42
CA ALA A 44 -9.88 -5.12 -3.59
C ALA A 44 -10.43 -3.69 -3.72
N ARG A 45 -11.74 -3.58 -3.98
CA ARG A 45 -12.43 -2.29 -4.14
C ARG A 45 -12.33 -1.39 -2.91
N ASP A 46 -12.22 -1.98 -1.73
CA ASP A 46 -12.06 -1.29 -0.46
C ASP A 46 -10.57 -0.98 -0.13
N GLY A 47 -9.66 -1.22 -1.07
CA GLY A 47 -8.22 -1.04 -0.90
C GLY A 47 -7.53 -2.15 -0.11
N GLY A 48 -8.27 -3.17 0.36
CA GLY A 48 -7.73 -4.30 1.10
C GLY A 48 -6.90 -5.23 0.21
N PHE A 49 -5.85 -5.83 0.76
CA PHE A 49 -5.10 -6.89 0.07
C PHE A 49 -4.59 -7.95 1.04
N ALA A 50 -4.38 -9.15 0.51
CA ALA A 50 -3.75 -10.25 1.21
C ALA A 50 -2.67 -10.89 0.35
N LEU A 51 -1.54 -11.18 0.98
CA LEU A 51 -0.35 -11.78 0.36
C LEU A 51 0.19 -12.81 1.36
N THR A 52 0.43 -14.02 0.87
CA THR A 52 1.10 -15.08 1.62
C THR A 52 2.53 -15.17 1.11
N LEU A 53 3.48 -14.82 1.98
CA LEU A 53 4.92 -14.79 1.70
C LEU A 53 5.64 -15.76 2.64
N PRO A 54 6.74 -16.39 2.19
CA PRO A 54 7.64 -17.12 3.08
C PRO A 54 8.18 -16.22 4.20
N LYS A 55 8.74 -16.81 5.26
CA LYS A 55 9.42 -16.05 6.32
C LYS A 55 10.58 -15.27 5.71
N GLY A 56 10.60 -13.96 5.90
CA GLY A 56 11.59 -13.10 5.27
C GLY A 56 11.30 -11.60 5.41
N ARG A 57 12.20 -10.79 4.85
CA ARG A 57 12.05 -9.33 4.76
C ARG A 57 11.76 -8.96 3.31
N TYR A 58 10.72 -8.17 3.11
CA TYR A 58 10.27 -7.78 1.78
C TYR A 58 9.91 -6.30 1.73
N TRP A 59 9.99 -5.74 0.54
CA TRP A 59 9.50 -4.41 0.18
C TRP A 59 8.18 -4.55 -0.56
N LEU A 60 7.11 -4.02 0.02
CA LEU A 60 5.84 -3.87 -0.66
C LEU A 60 5.87 -2.60 -1.50
N VAL A 61 5.55 -2.74 -2.78
CA VAL A 61 5.40 -1.64 -3.72
C VAL A 61 3.97 -1.70 -4.25
N ALA A 62 3.19 -0.66 -4.02
CA ALA A 62 1.88 -0.51 -4.62
C ALA A 62 1.99 0.34 -5.88
N SER A 63 1.36 -0.10 -6.98
CA SER A 63 1.31 0.66 -8.22
C SER A 63 -0.11 0.61 -8.81
N THR A 64 -0.64 1.79 -9.16
CA THR A 64 -1.93 1.93 -9.84
C THR A 64 -1.80 1.84 -11.37
N GLY A 65 -0.58 1.71 -11.89
CA GLY A 65 -0.30 1.81 -13.33
C GLY A 65 -0.37 3.24 -13.88
N LYS A 66 -0.58 4.25 -13.02
CA LYS A 66 -0.61 5.67 -13.37
C LYS A 66 0.50 6.42 -12.62
N ALA A 67 0.82 7.63 -13.07
CA ALA A 67 1.79 8.49 -12.39
C ALA A 67 1.35 8.90 -10.97
N LEU A 68 0.05 8.92 -10.70
CA LEU A 68 -0.57 9.22 -9.41
C LEU A 68 -1.71 8.23 -9.10
N PRO A 69 -2.02 7.98 -7.81
CA PRO A 69 -1.26 8.40 -6.62
C PRO A 69 0.10 7.68 -6.52
N ARG A 70 1.12 8.39 -6.01
CA ARG A 70 2.47 7.85 -5.78
C ARG A 70 2.51 7.10 -4.46
N CYS A 71 2.74 5.79 -4.52
CA CYS A 71 2.84 4.97 -3.30
C CYS A 71 4.31 4.76 -2.91
N PRO A 72 4.68 4.96 -1.63
CA PRO A 72 6.02 4.66 -1.15
C PRO A 72 6.27 3.16 -1.06
N LYS A 73 7.54 2.76 -1.03
CA LYS A 73 7.93 1.38 -0.71
C LYS A 73 7.82 1.15 0.80
N VAL A 74 7.10 0.12 1.21
CA VAL A 74 6.90 -0.21 2.63
C VAL A 74 7.64 -1.49 2.97
N ARG A 75 8.50 -1.46 3.99
CA ARG A 75 9.20 -2.65 4.46
C ARG A 75 8.29 -3.49 5.35
N VAL A 76 8.19 -4.77 5.05
CA VAL A 76 7.44 -5.73 5.88
C VAL A 76 8.32 -6.94 6.19
N THR A 77 8.14 -7.46 7.41
CA THR A 77 8.73 -8.73 7.81
C THR A 77 7.63 -9.77 7.88
N ALA A 78 7.71 -10.78 7.02
CA ALA A 78 6.82 -11.94 7.05
C ALA A 78 7.35 -12.93 8.09
N ARG A 79 6.47 -13.35 9.01
CA ARG A 79 6.75 -14.33 10.06
C ARG A 79 5.78 -15.49 9.88
N SER A 80 6.24 -16.75 9.96
CA SER A 80 5.43 -17.92 9.63
C SER A 80 4.13 -18.07 10.44
N SER A 81 4.08 -17.55 11.67
CA SER A 81 2.94 -17.68 12.58
C SER A 81 2.11 -16.41 12.77
N HIS A 82 2.50 -15.28 12.19
CA HIS A 82 1.83 -13.98 12.46
C HIS A 82 1.29 -13.34 11.18
N ARG A 83 0.03 -12.90 11.26
CA ARG A 83 -0.54 -12.01 10.24
C ARG A 83 -0.05 -10.59 10.45
N THR A 84 0.90 -10.17 9.63
CA THR A 84 1.31 -8.76 9.57
C THR A 84 0.19 -7.93 8.95
N ARG A 85 -0.24 -6.87 9.67
CA ARG A 85 -1.11 -5.80 9.15
C ARG A 85 -0.24 -4.63 8.75
N THR A 86 -0.48 -4.07 7.57
CA THR A 86 0.26 -2.90 7.08
C THR A 86 -0.65 -2.01 6.25
N THR A 87 -0.41 -0.70 6.29
CA THR A 87 -1.13 0.28 5.50
C THR A 87 -0.13 1.00 4.61
N ILE A 88 -0.39 1.00 3.31
CA ILE A 88 0.39 1.76 2.33
C ILE A 88 -0.39 3.04 2.05
N SER A 89 0.15 4.17 2.49
CA SER A 89 -0.43 5.49 2.23
C SER A 89 0.22 6.09 0.99
N CYS A 90 -0.56 6.28 -0.07
CA CYS A 90 -0.13 6.86 -1.32
C CYS A 90 -0.45 8.37 -1.37
N ASP A 91 0.47 9.13 -1.92
CA ASP A 91 0.34 10.56 -2.11
C ASP A 91 -0.42 10.84 -3.42
N THR A 92 -1.54 11.56 -3.35
CA THR A 92 -2.35 11.92 -4.54
C THR A 92 -1.70 13.01 -5.40
N GLY A 93 -0.69 13.70 -4.90
CA GLY A 93 -0.07 14.88 -5.50
C GLY A 93 -0.85 16.17 -5.27
N ILE A 94 -1.96 16.12 -4.52
CA ILE A 94 -2.78 17.29 -4.17
C ILE A 94 -2.09 18.01 -3.00
N ARG A 95 -1.87 19.32 -3.15
CA ARG A 95 -1.30 20.21 -2.13
C ARG A 95 -2.26 21.35 -1.83
#